data_AF-A0A7V3EJN2-F1
#
_entry.id   AF-A0A7V3EJN2-F1
#
_cell.length_a   1.000
_cell.length_b   1.000
_cell.length_c   1.000
_cell.angle_alpha   90.00
_cell.angle_beta   90.00
_cell.angle_gamma   90.00
#
_symmetry.space_group_name_H-M   'P 1'
#
loop_
_entity.id
_entity.type
_entity.pdbx_description
1 polymer ?
#
loop_
_entity_poly.entity_id
_entity_poly.type
_entity_poly.pdbx_seq_one_letter_code
_entity_poly.pdbx_strand_id
1 'polypeptide(L)'
;MDKLEEIFAKQSALNDEIFAKQDIRDRDGKVLTMAAIRAGLERNETGPNGLPNLWLRNYLTALKSEALEIEEELLWKWWSKDQLDLQNIRVEIVDLMHFLTSMALVAGMTAEEFHRLYTKKHDVNRQRQEQGYSKATKDESDNKTVV
;
A
#
# COMPACT_ATOMS: atom_id res chain seq x y z
N MET A 1 4.82 -12.72 -17.13
CA MET A 1 4.42 -11.90 -15.98
C MET A 1 5.53 -12.00 -14.97
N ASP A 2 6.12 -10.89 -14.56
CA ASP A 2 7.08 -10.91 -13.45
C ASP A 2 6.34 -11.11 -12.10
N LYS A 3 7.10 -11.34 -11.02
CA LYS A 3 6.51 -11.62 -9.70
C LYS A 3 5.68 -10.46 -9.15
N LEU A 4 6.04 -9.22 -9.46
CA LEU A 4 5.32 -8.04 -8.99
C LEU A 4 4.03 -7.84 -9.79
N GLU A 5 4.08 -8.02 -11.11
CA GLU A 5 2.89 -8.05 -11.95
C GLU A 5 1.91 -9.14 -11.50
N GLU A 6 2.41 -10.32 -11.13
CA GLU A 6 1.59 -11.41 -10.60
C GLU A 6 0.89 -11.02 -9.29
N ILE A 7 1.61 -10.38 -8.37
CA ILE A 7 1.05 -9.89 -7.10
C ILE A 7 -0.06 -8.85 -7.37
N PHE A 8 0.20 -7.86 -8.22
CA PHE A 8 -0.79 -6.82 -8.54
C PHE A 8 -2.03 -7.41 -9.21
N ALA A 9 -1.85 -8.36 -10.14
CA ALA A 9 -2.96 -9.02 -10.82
C ALA A 9 -3.82 -9.83 -9.85
N LYS A 10 -3.19 -10.64 -8.98
CA LYS A 10 -3.88 -11.41 -7.94
C LYS A 10 -4.61 -10.52 -6.95
N GLN A 11 -3.96 -9.44 -6.49
CA GLN A 11 -4.59 -8.52 -5.54
C GLN A 11 -5.78 -7.79 -6.14
N SER A 12 -5.68 -7.34 -7.40
CA SER A 12 -6.80 -6.69 -8.07
C SER A 12 -8.00 -7.63 -8.21
N ALA A 13 -7.75 -8.89 -8.60
CA ALA A 13 -8.81 -9.89 -8.71
C ALA A 13 -9.45 -10.20 -7.34
N LEU A 14 -8.62 -10.38 -6.30
CA LEU A 14 -9.10 -10.61 -4.94
C LEU A 14 -9.96 -9.45 -4.42
N ASN A 15 -9.57 -8.21 -4.68
CA ASN A 15 -10.38 -7.04 -4.30
C ASN A 15 -11.76 -7.07 -4.97
N ASP A 16 -11.82 -7.34 -6.28
CA ASP A 16 -13.10 -7.46 -7.02
C ASP A 16 -13.96 -8.62 -6.48
N GLU A 17 -13.36 -9.77 -6.19
CA GLU A 17 -14.04 -10.91 -5.58
C GLU A 17 -14.63 -10.57 -4.22
N ILE A 18 -13.88 -9.84 -3.37
CA ILE A 18 -14.35 -9.40 -2.06
C ILE A 18 -15.49 -8.39 -2.21
N PHE A 19 -15.38 -7.42 -3.12
CA PHE A 19 -16.45 -6.46 -3.36
C PHE A 19 -17.75 -7.15 -3.78
N ALA A 20 -17.67 -8.13 -4.68
CA ALA A 20 -18.81 -8.92 -5.09
C ALA A 20 -19.36 -9.78 -3.94
N LYS A 21 -18.49 -10.47 -3.21
CA LYS A 21 -18.88 -11.37 -2.10
C LYS A 21 -19.58 -10.62 -0.96
N GLN A 22 -19.15 -9.38 -0.68
CA GLN A 22 -19.71 -8.56 0.40
C GLN A 22 -20.81 -7.59 -0.07
N ASP A 23 -21.24 -7.68 -1.33
CA ASP A 23 -22.21 -6.79 -1.97
C ASP A 23 -21.85 -5.29 -1.79
N ILE A 24 -20.56 -4.97 -1.89
CA ILE A 24 -20.07 -3.60 -1.82
C ILE A 24 -20.41 -2.91 -3.14
N ARG A 25 -21.23 -1.86 -3.06
CA ARG A 25 -21.76 -1.16 -4.23
C ARG A 25 -21.18 0.25 -4.38
N ASP A 26 -21.10 0.69 -5.63
CA ASP A 26 -20.82 2.08 -5.97
C ASP A 26 -22.08 2.96 -5.81
N ARG A 27 -21.96 4.25 -6.16
CA ARG A 27 -23.04 5.23 -6.02
C ARG A 27 -24.22 4.98 -6.97
N ASP A 28 -24.00 4.26 -8.06
CA ASP A 28 -25.03 3.88 -9.02
C ASP A 28 -25.70 2.55 -8.64
N GLY A 29 -25.33 1.97 -7.48
CA GLY A 29 -25.84 0.72 -6.98
C GLY A 29 -25.27 -0.51 -7.68
N LYS A 30 -24.24 -0.36 -8.52
CA LYS A 30 -23.53 -1.50 -9.13
C LYS A 30 -22.52 -2.06 -8.16
N VAL A 31 -22.22 -3.35 -8.25
CA VAL A 31 -21.11 -3.95 -7.49
C VAL A 31 -19.83 -3.21 -7.87
N LEU A 32 -19.10 -2.75 -6.84
CA LEU A 32 -17.87 -2.02 -7.00
C LEU A 32 -16.80 -2.91 -7.65
N THR A 33 -15.96 -2.29 -8.48
CA THR A 33 -14.76 -2.93 -9.03
C THR A 33 -13.56 -2.00 -8.92
N MET A 34 -12.36 -2.57 -8.95
CA MET A 34 -11.10 -1.85 -9.10
C MET A 34 -11.10 -0.99 -10.38
N ALA A 35 -11.74 -1.47 -11.45
CA ALA A 35 -11.93 -0.71 -12.67
C ALA A 35 -12.81 0.54 -12.46
N ALA A 36 -13.88 0.45 -11.66
CA ALA A 36 -14.73 1.60 -11.34
C ALA A 36 -13.98 2.66 -10.51
N ILE A 37 -13.14 2.23 -9.56
CA ILE A 37 -12.26 3.13 -8.79
C ILE A 37 -11.28 3.85 -9.73
N ARG A 38 -10.63 3.11 -10.63
CA ARG A 38 -9.70 3.67 -11.63
C ARG A 38 -10.40 4.65 -12.56
N ALA A 39 -11.59 4.33 -13.03
CA ALA A 39 -12.38 5.24 -13.86
C ALA A 39 -12.73 6.54 -13.10
N GLY A 40 -12.93 6.47 -11.78
CA GLY A 40 -13.06 7.65 -10.92
C GLY A 40 -11.82 8.54 -10.92
N LEU A 41 -10.62 7.95 -10.83
CA LEU A 41 -9.36 8.70 -10.97
C LEU A 41 -9.24 9.37 -12.34
N GLU A 42 -9.56 8.64 -13.41
CA GLU A 42 -9.50 9.16 -14.79
C GLU A 42 -10.48 10.33 -15.02
N ARG A 43 -11.60 10.35 -14.28
CA ARG A 43 -12.55 11.48 -14.23
C ARG A 43 -12.15 12.58 -13.24
N ASN A 44 -10.97 12.50 -12.63
CA ASN A 44 -10.47 13.41 -11.60
C ASN A 44 -11.40 13.54 -10.37
N GLU A 45 -12.06 12.44 -9.99
CA GLU A 45 -12.89 12.36 -8.77
C GLU A 45 -12.00 12.19 -7.52
N THR A 46 -10.98 13.02 -7.36
CA THR A 46 -9.98 12.95 -6.28
C THR A 46 -10.41 13.70 -5.01
N GLY A 47 -11.63 14.27 -5.01
CA GLY A 47 -12.20 14.94 -3.85
C GLY A 47 -12.53 13.99 -2.69
N PRO A 48 -12.92 14.53 -1.52
CA PRO A 48 -13.11 13.76 -0.28
C PRO A 48 -14.15 12.64 -0.38
N ASN A 49 -15.12 12.78 -1.27
CA ASN A 49 -16.18 11.80 -1.45
C ASN A 49 -15.89 10.80 -2.59
N GLY A 50 -14.84 11.03 -3.39
CA GLY A 50 -14.52 10.17 -4.53
C GLY A 50 -14.15 8.76 -4.11
N LEU A 51 -14.44 7.78 -4.97
CA LEU A 51 -14.07 6.38 -4.74
C LEU A 51 -12.56 6.21 -4.45
N PRO A 52 -11.63 6.90 -5.15
CA PRO A 52 -10.21 6.75 -4.87
C PRO A 52 -9.84 7.19 -3.44
N ASN A 53 -10.35 8.34 -2.97
CA ASN A 53 -10.09 8.81 -1.62
C ASN A 53 -10.70 7.88 -0.56
N LEU A 54 -11.94 7.43 -0.77
CA LEU A 54 -12.60 6.51 0.16
C LEU A 54 -11.82 5.21 0.32
N TRP A 55 -11.40 4.60 -0.79
CA TRP A 55 -10.71 3.31 -0.76
C TRP A 55 -9.25 3.42 -0.32
N LEU A 56 -8.55 4.51 -0.62
CA LEU A 56 -7.24 4.79 -0.02
C LEU A 56 -7.33 4.85 1.50
N ARG A 57 -8.37 5.49 2.06
CA ARG A 57 -8.58 5.56 3.51
C ARG A 57 -8.90 4.20 4.13
N ASN A 58 -9.73 3.39 3.47
CA ASN A 58 -10.09 2.06 3.94
C ASN A 58 -8.85 1.15 3.98
N TYR A 59 -8.10 1.07 2.88
CA TYR A 59 -6.89 0.25 2.84
C TYR A 59 -5.77 0.77 3.75
N LEU A 60 -5.62 2.08 3.91
CA LEU A 60 -4.69 2.63 4.91
C LEU A 60 -5.09 2.27 6.34
N THR A 61 -6.38 2.25 6.65
CA THR A 61 -6.86 1.82 7.96
C THR A 61 -6.55 0.35 8.21
N ALA A 62 -6.80 -0.51 7.22
CA ALA A 62 -6.48 -1.93 7.30
C ALA A 62 -4.97 -2.17 7.47
N LEU A 63 -4.13 -1.53 6.63
CA LEU A 63 -2.67 -1.61 6.73
C LEU A 63 -2.15 -1.19 8.12
N LYS A 64 -2.76 -0.17 8.74
CA LYS A 64 -2.42 0.24 10.10
C LYS A 64 -2.80 -0.79 11.14
N SER A 65 -3.92 -1.50 10.95
CA SER A 65 -4.36 -2.58 11.83
C SER A 65 -3.31 -3.69 11.83
N GLU A 66 -2.93 -4.21 10.66
CA GLU A 66 -1.93 -5.29 10.55
C GLU A 66 -0.56 -4.88 11.11
N ALA A 67 -0.19 -3.60 10.98
CA ALA A 67 1.04 -3.10 11.58
C ALA A 67 0.99 -3.11 13.11
N LEU A 68 -0.18 -2.93 13.72
CA LEU A 68 -0.37 -3.07 15.16
C LEU A 68 -0.35 -4.54 15.58
N GLU A 69 -0.87 -5.46 14.78
CA GLU A 69 -0.77 -6.91 15.04
C GLU A 69 0.70 -7.36 15.10
N ILE A 70 1.54 -6.85 14.18
CA ILE A 70 3.00 -7.06 14.27
C ILE A 70 3.57 -6.47 15.57
N GLU A 71 3.17 -5.27 15.96
CA GLU A 71 3.65 -4.63 17.19
C GLU A 71 3.29 -5.44 18.44
N GLU A 72 2.11 -6.05 18.48
CA GLU A 72 1.65 -6.91 19.58
C GLU A 72 2.47 -8.19 19.70
N GLU A 73 2.98 -8.73 18.60
CA GLU A 73 3.88 -9.89 18.56
C GLU A 73 5.33 -9.57 18.96
N LEU A 74 5.73 -8.29 18.95
CA LEU A 74 7.10 -7.89 19.27
C LEU A 74 7.36 -7.88 20.78
N LEU A 75 8.51 -8.46 21.15
CA LEU A 75 8.94 -8.54 22.55
C LEU A 75 9.50 -7.18 23.04
N TRP A 76 8.70 -6.42 23.79
CA TRP A 76 9.13 -5.15 24.39
C TRP A 76 9.82 -5.31 25.75
N LYS A 77 9.55 -6.40 26.48
CA LYS A 77 10.16 -6.69 27.79
C LYS A 77 11.56 -7.24 27.59
N TRP A 78 12.55 -6.35 27.50
CA TRP A 78 13.96 -6.72 27.29
C TRP A 78 14.56 -7.63 28.39
N TRP A 79 13.87 -7.82 29.53
CA TRP A 79 14.24 -8.73 30.60
C TRP A 79 13.54 -10.10 30.55
N SER A 80 12.65 -10.35 29.57
CA SER A 80 11.95 -11.64 29.47
C SER A 80 12.83 -12.71 28.81
N LYS A 81 12.42 -13.97 28.94
CA LYS A 81 13.05 -15.12 28.27
C LYS A 81 12.27 -15.57 27.02
N ASP A 82 11.28 -14.77 26.62
CA ASP A 82 10.37 -15.11 25.54
C ASP A 82 11.11 -15.17 24.20
N GLN A 83 10.54 -15.88 23.24
CA GLN A 83 11.06 -15.98 21.88
C GLN A 83 10.01 -15.42 20.91
N LEU A 84 10.46 -14.72 19.87
CA LEU A 84 9.58 -14.16 18.84
C LEU A 84 8.89 -15.30 18.07
N ASP A 85 7.58 -15.19 17.87
CA ASP A 85 6.88 -16.00 16.88
C ASP A 85 7.09 -15.42 15.48
N LEU A 86 8.20 -15.83 14.86
CA LEU A 86 8.51 -15.40 13.50
C LEU A 86 7.56 -15.99 12.45
N GLN A 87 6.77 -17.02 12.76
CA GLN A 87 5.81 -17.55 11.80
C GLN A 87 4.65 -16.56 11.65
N ASN A 88 4.05 -16.11 12.75
CA ASN A 88 2.93 -15.17 12.70
C ASN A 88 3.38 -13.84 12.10
N ILE A 89 4.51 -13.28 12.56
CA ILE A 89 5.06 -12.02 12.04
C ILE A 89 5.27 -12.05 10.51
N ARG A 90 5.67 -13.20 9.94
CA ARG A 90 5.83 -13.31 8.48
C ARG A 90 4.50 -13.27 7.73
N VAL A 91 3.42 -13.79 8.31
CA VAL A 91 2.07 -13.72 7.75
C VAL A 91 1.59 -12.28 7.77
N GLU A 92 1.72 -11.59 8.91
CA GLU A 92 1.30 -10.18 9.03
C GLU A 92 2.07 -9.26 8.08
N ILE A 93 3.36 -9.53 7.82
CA ILE A 93 4.14 -8.80 6.79
C ILE A 93 3.53 -9.00 5.39
N VAL A 94 2.99 -10.18 5.09
CA VAL A 94 2.30 -10.44 3.82
C VAL A 94 0.94 -9.76 3.80
N ASP A 95 0.25 -9.61 4.93
CA ASP A 95 -1.00 -8.85 5.01
C ASP A 95 -0.78 -7.35 4.78
N LEU A 96 0.33 -6.79 5.30
CA LEU A 96 0.78 -5.45 4.91
C LEU A 96 0.97 -5.33 3.38
N MET A 97 1.48 -6.37 2.70
CA MET A 97 1.68 -6.35 1.25
C MET A 97 0.34 -6.34 0.49
N HIS A 98 -0.69 -7.03 0.96
CA HIS A 98 -2.03 -7.01 0.36
C HIS A 98 -2.60 -5.59 0.37
N PHE A 99 -2.52 -4.91 1.52
CA PHE A 99 -3.05 -3.56 1.66
C PHE A 99 -2.19 -2.50 0.97
N LEU A 100 -0.86 -2.63 0.98
CA LEU A 100 0.03 -1.75 0.23
C LEU A 100 -0.24 -1.84 -1.28
N THR A 101 -0.39 -3.06 -1.81
CA THR A 101 -0.70 -3.29 -3.22
C THR A 101 -2.06 -2.74 -3.58
N SER A 102 -3.06 -2.95 -2.73
CA SER A 102 -4.41 -2.39 -2.91
C SER A 102 -4.40 -0.87 -2.93
N MET A 103 -3.65 -0.23 -2.03
CA MET A 103 -3.46 1.23 -2.05
C MET A 103 -2.80 1.71 -3.35
N ALA A 104 -1.76 1.03 -3.83
CA ALA A 104 -1.10 1.37 -5.10
C ALA A 104 -2.08 1.29 -6.28
N LEU A 105 -2.87 0.20 -6.36
CA LEU A 105 -3.90 0.03 -7.39
C LEU A 105 -4.96 1.14 -7.33
N VAL A 106 -5.46 1.48 -6.14
CA VAL A 106 -6.45 2.56 -5.95
C VAL A 106 -5.86 3.94 -6.24
N ALA A 107 -4.54 4.12 -6.06
CA ALA A 107 -3.82 5.31 -6.48
C ALA A 107 -3.53 5.37 -8.00
N GLY A 108 -4.00 4.38 -8.77
CA GLY A 108 -3.85 4.33 -10.22
C GLY A 108 -2.51 3.79 -10.70
N MET A 109 -1.73 3.15 -9.82
CA MET A 109 -0.42 2.61 -10.17
C MET A 109 -0.55 1.20 -10.76
N THR A 110 0.19 0.95 -11.83
CA THR A 110 0.47 -0.40 -12.31
C THR A 110 1.67 -0.99 -11.54
N ALA A 111 1.90 -2.31 -11.67
CA ALA A 111 3.11 -2.94 -11.13
C ALA A 111 4.39 -2.29 -11.69
N GLU A 112 4.42 -2.01 -12.99
CA GLU A 112 5.53 -1.33 -13.66
C GLU A 112 5.76 0.07 -13.07
N GLU A 113 4.70 0.85 -12.90
CA GLU A 113 4.79 2.20 -12.35
C GLU A 113 5.24 2.17 -10.88
N PHE A 114 4.75 1.21 -10.09
CA PHE A 114 5.20 1.01 -8.72
C PHE A 114 6.68 0.68 -8.66
N HIS A 115 7.14 -0.28 -9.47
CA HIS A 115 8.56 -0.64 -9.55
C HIS A 115 9.44 0.54 -9.99
N ARG A 116 8.99 1.31 -10.99
CA ARG A 116 9.69 2.50 -11.49
C ARG A 116 9.85 3.55 -10.39
N LEU A 117 8.78 3.88 -9.67
CA LEU A 117 8.80 4.87 -8.59
C LEU A 117 9.63 4.38 -7.40
N TYR A 118 9.51 3.09 -7.04
CA TYR A 118 10.33 2.48 -5.99
C TYR A 118 11.83 2.61 -6.31
N THR A 119 12.23 2.25 -7.53
CA THR A 119 13.63 2.29 -7.97
C THR A 119 14.18 3.71 -7.94
N LYS A 120 13.43 4.69 -8.49
CA LYS A 120 13.81 6.11 -8.40
C LYS A 120 13.97 6.59 -6.96
N LYS A 121 13.03 6.23 -6.08
CA LYS A 121 13.10 6.62 -4.67
C LYS A 121 14.26 5.95 -3.94
N HIS A 122 14.57 4.69 -4.28
CA HIS A 122 15.73 3.98 -3.75
C HIS A 122 17.03 4.73 -4.09
N ASP A 123 17.18 5.18 -5.34
CA ASP A 123 18.37 5.91 -5.80
C ASP A 123 18.54 7.25 -5.08
N VAL A 124 17.46 8.02 -4.93
CA VAL A 124 17.45 9.27 -4.14
C VAL A 124 17.86 9.01 -2.69
N ASN A 125 17.31 7.97 -2.06
CA ASN A 125 17.65 7.63 -0.68
C ASN A 125 19.11 7.19 -0.52
N ARG A 126 19.66 6.47 -1.50
CA ARG A 126 21.07 6.09 -1.52
C ARG A 126 21.99 7.31 -1.66
N GLN A 127 21.67 8.22 -2.58
CA GLN A 127 22.42 9.47 -2.75
C GLN A 127 22.40 10.33 -1.47
N ARG A 128 21.27 10.39 -0.76
CA ARG A 128 21.18 11.06 0.54
C ARG A 128 22.17 10.47 1.56
N GLN A 129 22.29 9.14 1.63
CA GLN A 129 23.24 8.48 2.55
C GLN A 129 24.69 8.83 2.21
N GLU A 130 25.04 8.81 0.92
CA GLU A 130 26.39 9.19 0.44
C GLU A 130 26.75 10.65 0.78
N GLN A 131 25.75 11.54 0.86
CA GLN A 131 25.91 12.96 1.18
C GLN A 131 25.84 13.27 2.68
N GLY A 132 25.87 12.25 3.56
CA GLY A 132 25.82 12.45 5.00
C GLY A 132 24.41 12.80 5.49
N TYR A 133 23.42 11.98 5.13
CA TYR A 133 22.01 12.15 5.50
C TYR A 133 21.85 12.51 6.98
N SER A 134 21.30 13.69 7.23
CA SER A 134 20.96 14.16 8.57
C SER A 134 19.59 14.83 8.55
N LYS A 135 18.93 14.91 9.70
CA LYS A 135 17.66 15.64 9.81
C LYS A 135 17.79 17.12 9.43
N ALA A 136 19.00 17.68 9.55
CA ALA A 136 19.32 19.06 9.17
C ALA A 136 19.54 19.25 7.66
N THR A 137 19.83 18.18 6.92
CA THR A 137 20.07 18.18 5.47
C THR A 137 18.91 17.54 4.68
N LYS A 138 17.83 17.14 5.35
CA LYS A 138 16.62 16.61 4.72
C LYS A 138 15.81 17.75 4.09
N ASP A 139 15.84 17.83 2.77
CA ASP A 139 14.87 18.57 1.96
C ASP A 139 13.94 17.55 1.27
N GLU A 140 12.65 17.87 1.12
CA GLU A 140 11.66 17.03 0.40
C GLU A 140 11.51 17.43 -1.07
N SER A 141 12.23 18.47 -1.52
CA SER A 141 12.24 18.94 -2.91
C SER A 141 12.66 17.85 -3.90
N ASP A 142 13.57 16.97 -3.52
CA ASP A 142 14.05 15.83 -4.31
C ASP A 142 12.97 14.75 -4.54
N ASN A 143 11.98 14.61 -3.64
CA ASN A 143 10.86 13.68 -3.84
C ASN A 143 10.00 14.09 -5.06
N LYS A 144 10.02 15.37 -5.47
CA LYS A 144 9.34 15.83 -6.70
C LYS A 144 9.98 15.28 -7.98
N THR A 145 11.19 14.74 -7.91
CA THR A 145 11.85 14.11 -9.07
C THR A 145 11.46 12.64 -9.25
N VAL A 146 10.78 12.07 -8.24
CA VAL A 146 10.39 10.65 -8.23
C VAL A 146 9.12 10.43 -9.06
N VAL A 147 8.09 11.25 -8.81
CA VAL A 147 6.76 11.18 -9.44
C VAL A 147 6.65 12.18 -10.57
#